data_AF-A0A843B297-F1
#
_entry.id   AF-A0A843B297-F1
#
_cell.length_a   1.000
_cell.length_b   1.000
_cell.length_c   1.000
_cell.angle_alpha   90.00
_cell.angle_beta   90.00
_cell.angle_gamma   90.00
#
_symmetry.space_group_name_H-M   'P 1'
#
loop_
_entity.id
_entity.type
_entity.pdbx_description
1 polymer ?
#
loop_
_entity_poly.entity_id
_entity_poly.type
_entity_poly.pdbx_seq_one_letter_code
_entity_poly.pdbx_strand_id
1 'polypeptide(L)' 'AAEQMGVPFLGRIPLDPKVVLGGDDGSPIVLQDKSNPASQAFDDMTERVLAKMKGGR' A
#
# COMPACT_ATOMS: atom_id res chain seq x y z
N ALA A 1 -8.07 -4.02 14.19
CA ALA A 1 -8.50 -4.78 13.00
C ALA A 1 -7.62 -6.01 12.76
N ALA A 2 -6.38 -5.88 12.26
CA ALA A 2 -5.54 -7.04 11.92
C ALA A 2 -5.35 -8.03 13.10
N GLU A 3 -5.01 -7.52 14.29
CA GLU A 3 -4.89 -8.33 15.51
C GLU A 3 -6.19 -9.05 15.89
N GLN A 4 -7.32 -8.33 15.85
CA GLN A 4 -8.64 -8.89 16.15
C GLN A 4 -9.07 -9.99 15.17
N MET A 5 -8.62 -9.88 13.91
CA MET A 5 -8.91 -10.85 12.85
C MET A 5 -7.88 -11.97 12.77
N GLY A 6 -6.81 -11.93 13.58
CA GLY A 6 -5.72 -12.91 13.53
C GLY A 6 -4.95 -12.92 12.20
N VAL A 7 -4.97 -11.82 11.44
CA VAL A 7 -4.32 -11.72 10.12
C VAL A 7 -3.02 -10.90 10.20
N PRO A 8 -2.04 -11.15 9.31
CA PRO A 8 -0.83 -10.35 9.26
C PRO A 8 -1.12 -8.88 8.99
N PHE A 9 -0.50 -7.99 9.77
CA PHE A 9 -0.52 -6.57 9.50
C PHE A 9 0.40 -6.26 8.31
N LEU A 10 -0.16 -5.72 7.23
CA LEU A 10 0.58 -5.46 5.99
C LEU A 10 1.31 -4.11 6.00
N GLY A 11 0.78 -3.10 6.70
CA GLY A 11 1.37 -1.77 6.75
C GLY A 11 0.36 -0.66 6.99
N ARG A 12 0.82 0.58 6.94
CA ARG A 12 0.01 1.79 7.07
C ARG A 12 0.38 2.76 5.95
N ILE A 13 -0.64 3.31 5.30
CA ILE A 13 -0.47 4.38 4.32
C ILE A 13 -0.69 5.73 5.04
N PRO A 14 0.26 6.68 4.95
CA PRO A 14 0.07 8.04 5.45
C PRO A 14 -1.13 8.72 4.77
N LEU A 15 -1.85 9.56 5.52
CA LEU A 15 -2.91 10.38 4.92
C LEU A 15 -2.26 11.51 4.12
N ASP A 16 -2.45 11.48 2.81
CA ASP A 16 -2.00 12.52 1.87
C ASP A 16 -3.18 12.88 0.94
N PRO A 17 -3.58 14.17 0.83
CA PRO A 17 -4.64 14.60 -0.07
C PRO A 17 -4.46 14.15 -1.52
N LYS A 18 -3.20 14.01 -1.98
CA LYS A 18 -2.90 13.54 -3.34
C LYS A 18 -3.36 12.11 -3.61
N VAL A 19 -3.52 11.29 -2.57
CA VAL A 19 -4.08 9.92 -2.69
C VAL A 19 -5.53 9.98 -3.13
N VAL A 20 -6.32 10.87 -2.52
CA VAL A 20 -7.75 11.04 -2.83
C VAL A 20 -7.92 11.63 -4.22
N LEU A 21 -7.21 12.73 -4.50
CA LEU A 21 -7.25 13.38 -5.82
C LEU A 21 -6.87 12.41 -6.93
N GLY A 22 -5.77 11.67 -6.77
CA GLY A 22 -5.35 10.68 -7.75
C GLY A 22 -6.32 9.51 -7.92
N GLY A 23 -7.06 9.15 -6.86
CA GLY A 23 -8.14 8.16 -6.93
C GLY A 23 -9.32 8.65 -7.76
N ASP A 24 -9.79 9.88 -7.49
CA ASP A 24 -10.93 10.49 -8.18
C ASP A 24 -10.62 10.81 -9.64
N ASP A 25 -9.40 11.27 -9.93
CA ASP A 25 -8.94 11.62 -11.29
C ASP A 25 -8.56 10.39 -12.14
N GLY A 26 -8.63 9.18 -11.58
CA GLY A 26 -8.22 7.95 -12.26
C GLY A 26 -6.71 7.85 -12.54
N SER A 27 -5.91 8.63 -11.82
CA SER A 27 -4.45 8.67 -11.93
C SER A 27 -3.82 8.38 -10.55
N PRO A 28 -3.60 7.12 -10.18
CA PRO A 28 -3.12 6.77 -8.84
C PRO A 28 -1.75 7.39 -8.50
N ILE A 29 -1.58 7.83 -7.24
CA ILE A 29 -0.33 8.49 -6.78
C ILE A 29 0.92 7.62 -6.99
N VAL A 30 0.77 6.29 -6.91
CA VAL A 30 1.85 5.31 -7.16
C VAL A 30 2.41 5.36 -8.58
N LEU A 31 1.62 5.84 -9.56
CA LEU A 31 2.05 6.05 -10.94
C LEU A 31 2.59 7.47 -11.18
N GLN A 32 2.10 8.45 -10.41
CA GLN A 32 2.44 9.86 -10.60
C GLN A 32 3.70 10.29 -9.85
N ASP A 33 3.89 9.84 -8.61
CA ASP A 33 4.99 10.25 -7.75
C ASP A 33 5.45 9.09 -6.86
N LYS A 34 6.52 8.41 -7.29
CA LYS A 34 7.11 7.29 -6.55
C LYS A 34 7.88 7.71 -5.29
N SER A 35 8.25 8.98 -5.17
CA SER A 35 8.96 9.49 -4.00
C SER A 35 8.02 9.85 -2.85
N ASN A 36 6.72 9.96 -3.12
CA ASN A 36 5.71 10.24 -2.11
C ASN A 36 5.67 9.11 -1.05
N PRO A 37 5.60 9.45 0.26
CA PRO A 37 5.53 8.45 1.34
C PRO A 37 4.35 7.47 1.22
N ALA A 38 3.21 7.90 0.68
CA ALA A 38 2.07 7.01 0.44
C ALA A 38 2.39 5.99 -0.65
N SER A 39 3.04 6.41 -1.74
CA SER A 39 3.47 5.52 -2.82
C SER A 39 4.46 4.47 -2.32
N GLN A 40 5.46 4.89 -1.55
CA GLN A 40 6.45 3.97 -0.95
C GLN A 40 5.78 2.97 0.01
N ALA A 41 4.84 3.43 0.83
CA ALA A 41 4.10 2.54 1.72
C ALA A 41 3.27 1.48 0.96
N PHE A 42 2.69 1.82 -0.19
CA PHE A 42 2.00 0.85 -1.05
C PHE A 42 2.97 -0.19 -1.63
N ASP A 43 4.15 0.23 -2.09
CA ASP A 43 5.18 -0.67 -2.61
C ASP A 43 5.64 -1.65 -1.51
N ASP A 44 5.95 -1.16 -0.31
CA ASP A 44 6.34 -1.99 0.85
C ASP A 44 5.26 -3.02 1.22
N MET A 45 3.99 -2.63 1.19
CA MET A 45 2.86 -3.53 1.44
C MET A 45 2.77 -4.62 0.37
N THR A 46 2.97 -4.25 -0.89
CA THR A 46 2.93 -5.17 -2.03
C THR A 46 4.06 -6.19 -1.94
N GLU A 47 5.27 -5.76 -1.57
CA GLU A 47 6.41 -6.65 -1.35
C GLU A 47 6.14 -7.70 -0.27
N ARG A 48 5.52 -7.31 0.84
CA ARG A 48 5.13 -8.24 1.92
C ARG A 48 4.12 -9.29 1.46
N VAL A 49 3.14 -8.88 0.65
CA VAL A 49 2.16 -9.80 0.05
C VAL A 49 2.86 -10.78 -0.90
N LEU A 50 3.73 -10.27 -1.78
CA LEU A 50 4.48 -11.10 -2.72
C LEU A 50 5.43 -12.08 -2.00
N ALA A 51 6.10 -11.65 -0.94
CA ALA A 51 6.94 -12.51 -0.13
C ALA A 51 6.15 -13.68 0.49
N LYS A 52 4.93 -13.41 0.98
CA LYS A 52 4.02 -14.45 1.50
C LYS A 52 3.54 -15.40 0.40
N MET A 53 3.22 -14.89 -0.79
CA MET A 53 2.80 -15.74 -1.92
C MET A 53 3.94 -16.65 -2.41
N LYS A 54 5.18 -16.14 -2.48
CA LYS A 54 6.35 -16.92 -2.93
C LYS A 54 6.80 -17.98 -1.93
N GLY A 55 6.49 -17.81 -0.65
CA GLY A 55 6.78 -18.77 0.42
C GLY A 55 5.73 -19.88 0.61
N GLY A 56 4.58 -19.79 -0.07
CA GLY A 56 3.56 -20.84 -0.08
C GLY A 56 3.83 -21.87 -1.16
N ARG A 57 4.66 -22.87 -0.85
CA ARG A 57 4.63 -24.20 -1.49
C ARG A 57 4.12 -25.22 -0.49
#